data_AF-A0A7J8J2R4-F1
#
_entry.id   AF-A0A7J8J2R4-F1
#
_cell.length_a   1.000
_cell.length_b   1.000
_cell.length_c   1.000
_cell.angle_alpha   90.00
_cell.angle_beta   90.00
_cell.angle_gamma   90.00
#
_symmetry.space_group_name_H-M   'P 1'
#
loop_
_entity.id
_entity.type
_entity.pdbx_description
1 polymer ?
#
loop_
_entity_poly.entity_id
_entity_poly.type
_entity_poly.pdbx_seq_one_letter_code
_entity_poly.pdbx_strand_id
1 'polypeptide(L)'
;MICLVLTIFANLFPAACAGVHERTFLAVKPDGVQRRLVGEIVRRFERKGFKLVAMKLVQASEELVREHYAELRERPFYGRLVKYMGSGPVVAMVWQGLDVVRTSRALIGATDPADALPGTVRGDFCIEVGK
;
A
#
# COMPACT_ATOMS: atom_id res chain seq x y z
N MET A 1 23.63 35.36 9.92
CA MET A 1 24.09 35.13 8.53
C MET A 1 23.90 33.68 8.07
N ILE A 2 24.20 32.65 8.88
CA ILE A 2 23.98 31.23 8.52
C ILE A 2 22.49 30.86 8.35
N CYS A 3 21.58 31.36 9.21
CA CYS A 3 20.15 31.10 9.04
C CYS A 3 19.54 31.69 7.76
N LEU A 4 20.08 32.80 7.23
CA LEU A 4 19.54 33.41 6.01
C LEU A 4 19.87 32.56 4.77
N VAL A 5 21.03 31.90 4.77
CA VAL A 5 21.48 31.02 3.66
C VAL A 5 20.66 29.73 3.59
N LEU A 6 20.30 29.14 4.74
CA LEU A 6 19.48 27.92 4.79
C LEU A 6 18.04 28.15 4.30
N THR A 7 17.45 29.31 4.63
CA THR A 7 16.10 29.66 4.18
C THR A 7 16.04 29.94 2.67
N ILE A 8 17.12 30.48 2.09
CA ILE A 8 17.24 30.68 0.64
C ILE A 8 17.35 29.32 -0.08
N PHE A 9 18.13 28.38 0.45
CA PHE A 9 18.24 27.02 -0.13
C PHE A 9 16.91 26.24 -0.08
N ALA A 10 16.15 26.34 1.01
CA ALA A 10 14.85 25.67 1.13
C ALA A 10 13.81 26.20 0.12
N ASN A 11 13.87 27.49 -0.23
CA ASN A 11 12.97 28.12 -1.19
C ASN A 11 13.41 27.97 -2.66
N LEU A 12 14.67 27.60 -2.93
CA LEU A 12 15.17 27.33 -4.28
C LEU A 12 14.90 25.89 -4.77
N PHE A 13 14.56 24.95 -3.87
CA PHE A 13 14.24 23.56 -4.22
C PHE A 13 12.84 23.07 -3.78
N PRO A 14 11.73 23.75 -4.12
CA PRO A 14 10.39 23.23 -3.81
C PRO A 14 10.11 21.84 -4.42
N ALA A 15 10.64 21.60 -5.63
CA ALA A 15 10.44 20.37 -6.38
C ALA A 15 11.13 19.15 -5.75
N ALA A 16 12.26 19.34 -5.07
CA ALA A 16 12.98 18.26 -4.38
C ALA A 16 12.19 17.75 -3.16
N CYS A 17 11.44 18.63 -2.48
CA CYS A 17 10.62 18.28 -1.32
C CYS A 17 9.24 17.73 -1.71
N ALA A 18 8.70 18.10 -2.88
CA ALA A 18 7.38 17.64 -3.34
C ALA A 18 7.31 16.11 -3.46
N GLY A 19 8.36 15.47 -3.98
CA GLY A 19 8.45 14.01 -4.10
C GLY A 19 8.46 13.28 -2.75
N VAL A 20 9.08 13.86 -1.73
CA VAL A 20 9.20 13.26 -0.38
C VAL A 20 7.85 13.21 0.36
N HIS A 21 6.88 14.01 -0.09
CA HIS A 21 5.53 14.06 0.46
C HIS A 21 4.49 13.25 -0.32
N GLU A 22 4.90 12.52 -1.38
CA GLU A 22 4.00 11.59 -2.08
C GLU A 22 3.42 10.58 -1.07
N ARG A 23 2.14 10.25 -1.23
CA ARG A 23 1.42 9.29 -0.40
C ARG A 23 0.82 8.18 -1.24
N THR A 24 0.80 6.98 -0.69
CA THR A 24 0.09 5.85 -1.29
C THR A 24 -0.77 5.14 -0.25
N PHE A 25 -1.90 4.62 -0.71
CA PHE A 25 -2.79 3.79 0.08
C PHE A 25 -2.40 2.32 -0.09
N LEU A 26 -2.23 1.62 1.03
CA LEU A 26 -1.98 0.18 1.07
C LEU A 26 -2.98 -0.49 2.00
N ALA A 27 -3.45 -1.68 1.64
CA ALA A 27 -4.31 -2.47 2.49
C ALA A 27 -3.77 -3.90 2.62
N VAL A 28 -3.62 -4.38 3.85
CA VAL A 28 -3.47 -5.82 4.10
C VAL A 28 -4.87 -6.43 4.01
N LYS A 29 -5.05 -7.31 3.03
CA LYS A 29 -6.30 -8.03 2.74
C LYS A 29 -6.67 -9.03 3.87
N PRO A 30 -7.90 -9.56 3.89
CA PRO A 30 -8.36 -10.42 4.98
C PRO A 30 -7.47 -11.65 5.23
N ASP A 31 -6.95 -12.26 4.17
CA ASP A 31 -6.00 -13.38 4.25
C ASP A 31 -4.70 -13.00 4.96
N GLY A 32 -4.13 -11.83 4.66
CA GLY A 32 -2.91 -11.34 5.31
C GLY A 32 -3.11 -11.07 6.80
N VAL A 33 -4.30 -10.59 7.19
CA VAL A 33 -4.67 -10.41 8.60
C VAL A 33 -4.83 -11.76 9.30
N GLN A 34 -5.60 -12.68 8.72
CA GLN A 34 -5.82 -14.02 9.27
C GLN A 34 -4.52 -14.81 9.45
N ARG A 35 -3.59 -14.66 8.50
CA ARG A 35 -2.26 -15.29 8.53
C ARG A 35 -1.24 -14.55 9.39
N ARG A 36 -1.66 -13.51 10.12
CA ARG A 36 -0.81 -12.72 11.04
C ARG A 36 0.41 -12.06 10.35
N LEU A 37 0.27 -11.70 9.07
CA LEU A 37 1.34 -11.09 8.26
C LEU A 37 1.42 -9.57 8.37
N VAL A 38 0.52 -8.93 9.11
CA VAL A 38 0.45 -7.46 9.24
C VAL A 38 1.79 -6.87 9.68
N GLY A 39 2.37 -7.40 10.77
CA GLY A 39 3.65 -6.89 11.30
C GLY A 39 4.81 -7.07 10.31
N GLU A 40 4.83 -8.20 9.60
CA GLU A 40 5.86 -8.49 8.59
C GLU A 40 5.78 -7.53 7.39
N ILE A 41 4.56 -7.25 6.92
CA ILE A 41 4.32 -6.28 5.84
C ILE A 41 4.74 -4.88 6.30
N VAL A 42 4.26 -4.41 7.45
CA VAL A 42 4.60 -3.08 8.00
C VAL A 42 6.12 -2.94 8.14
N ARG A 43 6.78 -3.94 8.72
CA ARG A 43 8.24 -3.97 8.90
C ARG A 43 9.00 -3.77 7.59
N ARG A 44 8.52 -4.29 6.46
CA ARG A 44 9.18 -4.11 5.16
C ARG A 44 9.13 -2.66 4.68
N PHE A 45 7.99 -1.99 4.85
CA PHE A 45 7.85 -0.58 4.49
C PHE A 45 8.62 0.35 5.45
N GLU A 46 8.65 0.05 6.75
CA GLU A 46 9.46 0.77 7.73
C GLU A 46 10.96 0.62 7.43
N ARG A 47 11.43 -0.61 7.19
CA ARG A 47 12.84 -0.87 6.83
C ARG A 47 13.25 -0.22 5.51
N LYS A 48 12.30 0.00 4.59
CA LYS A 48 12.58 0.75 3.36
C LYS A 48 12.80 2.24 3.62
N GLY A 49 12.33 2.75 4.76
CA GLY A 49 12.43 4.17 5.15
C GLY A 49 11.18 4.99 4.84
N PHE A 50 10.05 4.36 4.52
CA PHE A 50 8.80 5.08 4.34
C PHE A 50 8.19 5.46 5.69
N LYS A 51 7.50 6.61 5.71
CA LYS A 51 6.80 7.10 6.90
C LYS A 51 5.36 6.56 6.89
N LEU A 52 4.98 5.83 7.93
CA LEU A 52 3.57 5.50 8.19
C LEU A 52 2.84 6.76 8.67
N VAL A 53 1.84 7.22 7.92
CA VAL A 53 1.08 8.44 8.27
C VAL A 53 -0.32 8.15 8.79
N ALA A 54 -0.89 6.99 8.48
CA ALA A 54 -2.17 6.53 9.03
C ALA A 54 -2.24 5.00 8.98
N MET A 55 -2.90 4.40 9.97
CA MET A 55 -3.17 2.96 10.04
C MET A 55 -4.48 2.72 10.78
N LYS A 56 -5.34 1.84 10.25
CA LYS A 56 -6.61 1.46 10.88
C LYS A 56 -6.99 0.03 10.52
N LEU A 57 -7.35 -0.77 11.52
CA LEU A 57 -8.05 -2.05 11.32
C LEU A 57 -9.53 -1.76 11.09
N VAL A 58 -10.08 -2.22 9.96
CA VAL A 58 -11.48 -1.97 9.59
C VAL A 58 -12.11 -3.25 9.05
N GLN A 59 -13.36 -3.50 9.44
CA GLN A 59 -14.24 -4.37 8.68
C GLN A 59 -14.92 -3.49 7.62
N ALA A 60 -14.48 -3.58 6.37
CA ALA A 60 -15.01 -2.73 5.30
C ALA A 60 -16.45 -3.14 4.96
N SER A 61 -17.36 -2.16 4.88
CA SER A 61 -18.73 -2.42 4.43
C SER A 61 -18.75 -2.77 2.94
N GLU A 62 -19.78 -3.46 2.50
CA GLU A 62 -19.88 -3.87 1.10
C GLU A 62 -19.97 -2.65 0.16
N GLU A 63 -20.64 -1.58 0.60
CA GLU A 63 -20.75 -0.30 -0.12
C GLU A 63 -19.36 0.33 -0.33
N LEU A 64 -18.56 0.41 0.74
CA LEU A 64 -17.20 0.97 0.67
C LEU A 64 -16.30 0.15 -0.27
N VAL A 65 -16.40 -1.18 -0.22
CA VAL A 65 -15.63 -2.07 -1.10
C VAL A 65 -16.05 -1.90 -2.56
N ARG A 66 -17.35 -1.78 -2.83
CA ARG A 66 -17.87 -1.54 -4.18
C ARG A 66 -17.42 -0.18 -4.73
N GLU A 67 -17.46 0.86 -3.90
CA GLU A 67 -16.96 2.19 -4.27
C GLU A 67 -15.46 2.15 -4.59
N HIS A 68 -14.66 1.51 -3.72
CA HIS A 68 -13.22 1.38 -3.91
C HIS A 68 -12.84 0.64 -5.20
N TYR A 69 -13.65 -0.34 -5.62
CA TYR A 69 -13.42 -1.13 -6.85
C TYR A 69 -14.39 -0.77 -7.99
N ALA A 70 -14.97 0.43 -7.99
CA ALA A 70 -15.99 0.83 -8.97
C ALA A 70 -15.53 0.66 -10.43
N GLU A 71 -14.25 0.92 -10.72
CA GLU A 71 -13.62 0.74 -12.04
C GLU A 71 -13.61 -0.72 -12.53
N LEU A 72 -13.76 -1.68 -11.63
CA LEU A 72 -13.73 -3.11 -11.94
C LEU A 72 -15.13 -3.72 -12.08
N ARG A 73 -16.20 -2.91 -12.04
CA ARG A 73 -17.60 -3.39 -11.97
C ARG A 73 -17.98 -4.36 -13.09
N GLU A 74 -17.46 -4.15 -14.30
CA GLU A 74 -17.74 -4.98 -15.47
C GLU A 74 -16.86 -6.23 -15.56
N ARG A 75 -15.88 -6.39 -14.66
CA ARG A 75 -14.98 -7.54 -14.67
C ARG A 75 -15.69 -8.78 -14.12
N PRO A 76 -15.50 -9.96 -14.72
CA PRO A 76 -16.23 -11.18 -14.33
C PRO A 76 -15.94 -11.62 -12.89
N PHE A 77 -14.83 -11.17 -12.29
CA PHE A 77 -14.43 -11.48 -10.92
C PHE A 77 -14.92 -10.46 -9.87
N TYR A 78 -15.57 -9.36 -10.27
CA TYR A 78 -15.93 -8.26 -9.38
C TYR A 78 -16.77 -8.70 -8.18
N GLY A 79 -17.83 -9.49 -8.41
CA GLY A 79 -18.69 -9.96 -7.31
C GLY A 79 -17.94 -10.81 -6.28
N ARG A 80 -17.00 -11.66 -6.74
CA ARG A 80 -16.14 -12.45 -5.84
C ARG A 80 -15.17 -11.56 -5.06
N LEU A 81 -14.55 -10.58 -5.73
CA LEU A 81 -13.66 -9.61 -5.11
C LEU A 81 -14.35 -8.83 -3.98
N VAL A 82 -15.56 -8.33 -4.23
CA VAL A 82 -16.34 -7.58 -3.22
C VAL A 82 -16.64 -8.47 -2.01
N LYS A 83 -17.15 -9.68 -2.25
CA LYS A 83 -17.45 -10.65 -1.19
C LYS A 83 -16.20 -11.03 -0.39
N TYR A 84 -15.08 -11.25 -1.08
CA TYR A 84 -13.81 -11.60 -0.47
C TYR A 84 -13.30 -10.49 0.45
N MET A 85 -13.28 -9.24 -0.03
CA MET A 85 -12.83 -8.10 0.77
C MET A 85 -13.75 -7.80 1.96
N GLY A 86 -15.05 -8.12 1.85
CA GLY A 86 -16.01 -8.04 2.95
C GLY A 86 -16.00 -9.23 3.92
N SER A 87 -15.24 -10.30 3.64
CA SER A 87 -15.27 -11.55 4.43
C SER A 87 -14.53 -11.46 5.77
N GLY A 88 -13.74 -10.42 6.00
CA GLY A 88 -12.95 -10.27 7.21
C GLY A 88 -12.28 -8.91 7.30
N PRO A 89 -11.55 -8.64 8.40
CA PRO A 89 -10.98 -7.34 8.64
C PRO A 89 -9.77 -7.10 7.73
N VAL A 90 -9.60 -5.84 7.34
CA VAL A 90 -8.44 -5.36 6.57
C VAL A 90 -7.68 -4.32 7.38
N VAL A 91 -6.37 -4.25 7.17
CA VAL A 91 -5.54 -3.19 7.74
C VAL A 91 -5.27 -2.16 6.66
N ALA A 92 -5.99 -1.04 6.72
CA ALA A 92 -5.81 0.10 5.85
C ALA A 92 -4.67 0.98 6.34
N MET A 93 -3.76 1.36 5.45
CA MET A 93 -2.56 2.14 5.76
C MET A 93 -2.32 3.22 4.70
N VAL A 94 -1.71 4.32 5.13
CA VAL A 94 -1.16 5.33 4.23
C VAL A 94 0.32 5.48 4.53
N TRP A 95 1.14 5.36 3.48
CA TRP A 95 2.59 5.51 3.54
C TRP A 95 3.03 6.73 2.75
N GLN A 96 4.06 7.41 3.24
CA GLN A 96 4.61 8.62 2.64
C GLN A 96 6.12 8.48 2.39
N GLY A 97 6.59 8.99 1.26
CA GLY A 97 8.01 9.12 0.93
C GLY A 97 8.25 9.32 -0.56
N LEU A 98 9.51 9.49 -0.95
CA LEU A 98 9.90 9.66 -2.34
C LEU A 98 9.56 8.42 -3.18
N ASP A 99 8.84 8.63 -4.28
CA ASP A 99 8.36 7.58 -5.18
C ASP A 99 7.67 6.40 -4.44
N VAL A 100 6.97 6.70 -3.34
CA VAL A 100 6.35 5.67 -2.51
C VAL A 100 5.32 4.87 -3.31
N VAL A 101 4.61 5.44 -4.26
CA VAL A 101 3.63 4.70 -5.09
C VAL A 101 4.35 3.65 -5.94
N ARG A 102 5.35 4.07 -6.73
CA ARG A 102 6.10 3.20 -7.63
C ARG A 102 6.86 2.13 -6.84
N THR A 103 7.55 2.54 -5.78
CA THR A 103 8.38 1.65 -4.97
C THR A 103 7.53 0.66 -4.18
N SER A 104 6.36 1.07 -3.70
CA SER A 104 5.42 0.15 -3.03
C SER A 104 4.96 -0.97 -3.96
N ARG A 105 4.63 -0.66 -5.22
CA ARG A 105 4.27 -1.69 -6.21
C ARG A 105 5.41 -2.68 -6.46
N ALA A 106 6.65 -2.19 -6.53
CA ALA A 106 7.82 -3.05 -6.68
C ALA A 106 8.04 -3.95 -5.44
N LEU A 107 7.88 -3.42 -4.23
CA LEU A 107 7.98 -4.19 -2.99
C LEU A 107 6.88 -5.25 -2.87
N ILE A 108 5.67 -4.93 -3.33
CA ILE A 108 4.54 -5.86 -3.29
C ILE A 108 4.74 -7.03 -4.28
N GLY A 109 5.27 -6.74 -5.47
CA GLY A 109 5.45 -7.73 -6.55
C GLY A 109 4.26 -7.80 -7.50
N ALA A 110 4.39 -8.63 -8.54
CA ALA A 110 3.38 -8.82 -9.59
C ALA A 110 2.00 -9.20 -9.03
N THR A 111 0.93 -8.94 -9.78
CA THR A 111 -0.44 -9.28 -9.33
C THR A 111 -0.63 -10.78 -9.20
N ASP A 112 -0.11 -11.55 -10.14
CA ASP A 112 0.00 -12.99 -10.04
C ASP A 112 1.21 -13.36 -9.16
N PRO A 113 1.01 -14.06 -8.03
CA PRO A 113 2.14 -14.54 -7.22
C PRO A 113 3.09 -15.47 -7.97
N ALA A 114 2.63 -16.18 -8.99
CA ALA A 114 3.51 -17.02 -9.82
C ALA A 114 4.56 -16.20 -10.57
N ASP A 115 4.24 -14.95 -10.91
CA ASP A 115 5.15 -13.99 -11.56
C ASP A 115 5.85 -13.06 -10.55
N ALA A 116 5.58 -13.21 -9.25
CA ALA A 116 6.15 -12.36 -8.22
C ALA A 116 7.53 -12.86 -7.79
N LEU A 117 8.55 -12.02 -7.97
CA LEU A 117 9.94 -12.38 -7.65
C LEU A 117 10.15 -12.64 -6.15
N PRO A 118 11.09 -13.55 -5.78
CA PRO A 118 11.53 -13.71 -4.40
C PRO A 118 11.99 -12.38 -3.77
N GLY A 119 11.65 -12.15 -2.51
CA GLY A 119 11.89 -10.90 -1.79
C GLY A 119 10.76 -9.87 -1.92
N THR A 120 9.80 -10.07 -2.83
CA THR A 120 8.56 -9.28 -2.86
C THR A 120 7.53 -9.85 -1.87
N VAL A 121 6.58 -9.03 -1.42
CA VAL A 121 5.55 -9.49 -0.46
C VAL A 121 4.75 -10.66 -1.02
N ARG A 122 4.35 -10.59 -2.29
CA ARG A 122 3.58 -11.68 -2.93
C ARG A 122 4.44 -12.89 -3.24
N GLY A 123 5.68 -12.70 -3.71
CA GLY A 123 6.59 -13.81 -3.98
C GLY A 123 6.95 -14.62 -2.73
N ASP A 124 7.06 -13.95 -1.58
CA ASP A 124 7.43 -14.64 -0.33
C ASP A 124 6.25 -15.26 0.42
N PHE A 125 5.03 -14.71 0.25
CA PHE A 125 3.90 -15.07 1.10
C PHE A 125 2.62 -15.51 0.36
N CYS A 126 2.53 -15.42 -0.97
CA CYS A 126 1.35 -15.79 -1.72
C CYS A 126 1.66 -16.93 -2.72
N ILE A 127 0.65 -17.75 -3.01
CA ILE A 127 0.76 -18.84 -4.00
C ILE A 127 -0.24 -18.60 -5.14
N GLU A 128 -1.44 -18.10 -4.82
CA GLU A 128 -2.51 -17.84 -5.78
C GLU A 128 -2.99 -16.40 -5.66
N VAL A 129 -3.57 -15.88 -6.75
CA VAL A 129 -4.30 -14.60 -6.72
C VAL A 129 -5.49 -14.74 -5.78
N GLY A 130 -5.65 -13.78 -4.84
CA GLY A 130 -6.70 -13.81 -3.81
C GLY A 130 -8.08 -14.16 -4.37
N LYS A 131 -8.73 -15.13 -3.71
CA LYS A 131 -9.97 -15.81 -4.12
C LYS A 131 -11.16 -14.89 -4.38
#